data_AF-A0A392RFZ1-F1
#
_entry.id   AF-A0A392RFZ1-F1
#
_cell.length_a   1.000
_cell.length_b   1.000
_cell.length_c   1.000
_cell.angle_alpha   90.00
_cell.angle_beta   90.00
_cell.angle_gamma   90.00
#
_symmetry.space_group_name_H-M   'P 1'
#
loop_
_entity.id
_entity.type
_entity.pdbx_description
1 polymer ?
#
loop_
_entity_poly.entity_id
_entity_poly.type
_entity_poly.pdbx_seq_one_letter_code
_entity_poly.pdbx_strand_id
1 'polypeptide(L)'
;GELANQGFQPANPVTFDIKNTVLTALKENPYSGSESQCPNLHLSSFYDACDYTDPPDVSKSSKRLRLFKFSLTGRAKDWLDTIPPNTITTWQELERKFLDRYFPIHKFLERRSEIKNFEQSDGETLYDAWERFKLLL
;
A
#
# COMPACT_ATOMS: atom_id res chain seq x y z
N GLY A 1 -22.63 -21.27 -13.34
CA GLY A 1 -21.77 -22.02 -12.42
C GLY A 1 -21.01 -21.01 -11.59
N GLU A 2 -21.05 -21.16 -10.28
CA GLU A 2 -20.62 -20.18 -9.28
C GLU A 2 -19.12 -19.85 -9.39
N LEU A 3 -18.78 -18.65 -9.84
CA LEU A 3 -17.45 -18.05 -9.66
C LEU A 3 -17.59 -16.70 -8.93
N ALA A 4 -18.48 -16.65 -7.94
CA ALA A 4 -18.65 -15.47 -7.10
C ALA A 4 -17.60 -15.46 -5.96
N ASN A 5 -16.77 -14.42 -5.95
CA ASN A 5 -16.26 -13.76 -4.73
C ASN A 5 -15.46 -14.60 -3.72
N GLN A 6 -14.39 -15.29 -4.14
CA GLN A 6 -13.43 -15.83 -3.17
C GLN A 6 -12.37 -14.80 -2.71
N GLY A 7 -12.31 -13.63 -3.37
CA GLY A 7 -11.30 -12.61 -3.12
C GLY A 7 -9.87 -13.14 -3.25
N PHE A 8 -8.88 -12.34 -2.86
CA PHE A 8 -7.49 -12.75 -2.86
C PHE A 8 -7.20 -14.01 -2.00
N GLN A 9 -6.53 -15.00 -2.60
CA GLN A 9 -6.10 -16.24 -1.96
C GLN A 9 -4.59 -16.48 -2.18
N PRO A 10 -3.74 -16.44 -1.13
CA PRO A 10 -2.33 -16.80 -1.25
C PRO A 10 -2.15 -18.32 -1.44
N ALA A 11 -1.00 -18.75 -1.95
CA ALA A 11 -0.69 -20.17 -2.21
C ALA A 11 -0.72 -21.05 -0.96
N ASN A 12 -0.35 -20.48 0.19
CA ASN A 12 -0.34 -21.17 1.48
C ASN A 12 -1.18 -20.33 2.46
N PRO A 13 -2.52 -20.44 2.43
CA PRO A 13 -3.38 -19.68 3.32
C PRO A 13 -3.21 -20.17 4.75
N VAL A 14 -3.17 -19.23 5.69
CA VAL A 14 -3.13 -19.50 7.14
C VAL A 14 -4.42 -19.07 7.80
N THR A 15 -4.76 -19.69 8.92
CA THR A 15 -5.91 -19.30 9.75
C THR A 15 -5.43 -19.06 11.18
N PHE A 16 -5.80 -17.90 11.72
CA PHE A 16 -5.57 -17.48 13.10
C PHE A 16 -6.67 -16.47 13.50
N ASP A 17 -6.86 -16.25 14.80
CA ASP A 17 -7.81 -15.22 15.25
C ASP A 17 -7.22 -13.82 15.05
N ILE A 18 -7.95 -12.93 14.36
CA ILE A 18 -7.49 -11.57 14.10
C ILE A 18 -8.08 -10.67 15.19
N LYS A 19 -7.22 -10.20 16.10
CA LYS A 19 -7.63 -9.32 17.18
C LYS A 19 -8.28 -8.04 16.65
N ASN A 20 -9.32 -7.58 17.34
CA ASN A 20 -10.04 -6.37 16.95
C ASN A 20 -9.13 -5.13 16.88
N THR A 21 -8.12 -5.03 17.75
CA THR A 21 -7.13 -3.94 17.72
C THR A 21 -6.39 -3.85 16.38
N VAL A 22 -5.99 -4.99 15.82
CA VAL A 22 -5.35 -5.08 14.50
C VAL A 22 -6.34 -4.68 13.41
N LEU A 23 -7.58 -5.19 13.46
CA LEU A 23 -8.60 -4.84 12.47
C LEU A 23 -8.95 -3.35 12.47
N THR A 24 -9.05 -2.74 13.64
CA THR A 24 -9.30 -1.30 13.78
C THR A 24 -8.15 -0.51 13.16
N ALA A 25 -6.91 -0.82 13.51
CA ALA A 25 -5.74 -0.13 12.97
C ALA A 25 -5.62 -0.26 11.43
N LEU A 26 -5.89 -1.45 10.88
CA LEU A 26 -5.87 -1.66 9.42
C LEU A 26 -6.98 -0.87 8.70
N LYS A 27 -8.12 -0.63 9.35
CA LYS A 27 -9.28 0.05 8.78
C LYS A 27 -9.34 1.55 9.06
N GLU A 28 -8.45 2.08 9.89
CA GLU A 28 -8.44 3.50 10.26
C GLU A 28 -8.12 4.40 9.05
N ASN A 29 -7.17 3.98 8.21
CA ASN A 29 -6.78 4.70 7.00
C ASN A 29 -6.52 3.73 5.82
N PRO A 30 -7.57 3.16 5.21
CA PRO A 30 -7.41 2.15 4.17
C PRO A 30 -6.89 2.77 2.87
N TYR A 31 -6.08 2.02 2.15
CA TYR A 31 -5.56 2.43 0.85
C TYR A 31 -6.60 2.16 -0.24
N SER A 32 -7.06 3.22 -0.88
CA SER A 32 -8.07 3.15 -1.96
C SER A 32 -7.46 2.97 -3.34
N GLY A 33 -6.15 3.22 -3.47
CA GLY A 33 -5.49 3.39 -4.77
C GLY A 33 -5.71 4.77 -5.39
N SER A 34 -6.01 5.79 -4.57
CA SER A 34 -6.05 7.19 -5.00
C SER A 34 -4.66 7.72 -5.30
N GLU A 35 -4.53 8.63 -6.27
CA GLU A 35 -3.25 9.27 -6.61
C GLU A 35 -2.70 10.15 -5.47
N SER A 36 -3.58 10.63 -4.58
CA SER A 36 -3.20 11.41 -3.40
C SER A 36 -2.60 10.56 -2.27
N GLN A 37 -2.75 9.23 -2.32
CA GLN A 37 -2.24 8.34 -1.27
C GLN A 37 -0.86 7.80 -1.63
N CYS A 38 0.10 7.96 -0.71
CA CYS A 38 1.45 7.41 -0.86
C CYS A 38 1.47 5.90 -0.52
N PRO A 39 1.84 5.00 -1.47
CA PRO A 39 1.92 3.56 -1.21
C PRO A 39 2.90 3.19 -0.09
N ASN A 40 4.04 3.91 -0.01
CA ASN A 40 5.07 3.64 0.99
C ASN A 40 4.60 4.01 2.41
N LEU A 41 3.88 5.13 2.54
CA LEU A 41 3.30 5.53 3.83
C LEU A 41 2.26 4.50 4.29
N HIS A 42 1.45 4.00 3.36
CA HIS A 42 0.49 2.93 3.67
C HIS A 42 1.19 1.65 4.14
N LEU A 43 2.25 1.21 3.45
CA LEU A 43 3.00 0.01 3.85
C LEU A 43 3.62 0.17 5.24
N SER A 44 4.13 1.36 5.58
CA SER A 44 4.63 1.65 6.93
C SER A 44 3.56 1.44 8.00
N SER A 45 2.40 2.09 7.85
CA SER A 45 1.29 1.94 8.79
C SER A 45 0.75 0.51 8.85
N PHE A 46 0.76 -0.19 7.71
CA PHE A 46 0.39 -1.60 7.65
C PHE A 46 1.34 -2.49 8.47
N TYR A 47 2.65 -2.23 8.42
CA TYR A 47 3.63 -2.96 9.23
C TYR A 47 3.43 -2.71 10.72
N ASP A 48 3.23 -1.46 11.13
CA ASP A 48 2.95 -1.12 12.52
C ASP A 48 1.72 -1.85 13.05
N ALA A 49 0.64 -1.89 12.26
CA ALA A 49 -0.58 -2.62 12.62
C ALA A 49 -0.36 -4.15 12.72
N CYS A 50 0.48 -4.72 11.86
CA CYS A 50 0.82 -6.14 11.89
C CYS A 50 1.61 -6.53 13.14
N ASP A 51 2.40 -5.62 13.70
CA ASP A 51 3.31 -5.89 14.82
C ASP A 51 2.60 -5.92 16.18
N TYR A 52 1.31 -5.55 16.27
CA TYR A 52 0.52 -5.67 17.50
C TYR A 52 0.28 -7.11 17.97
N THR A 53 0.45 -8.10 17.09
CA THR A 53 0.22 -9.50 17.43
C THR A 53 1.13 -10.42 16.65
N ASP A 54 1.66 -11.44 17.33
CA ASP A 54 2.35 -12.55 16.72
C ASP A 54 1.62 -13.86 17.05
N PRO A 55 0.74 -14.33 16.15
CA PRO A 55 0.08 -15.62 16.31
C PRO A 55 1.13 -16.75 16.30
N PRO A 56 0.99 -17.75 17.17
CA PRO A 56 1.91 -18.88 17.22
C PRO A 56 1.88 -19.65 15.89
N ASP A 57 3.03 -20.20 15.49
CA ASP A 57 3.19 -21.05 14.30
C ASP A 57 2.82 -20.41 12.96
N VAL A 58 2.68 -19.09 12.90
CA VAL A 58 2.40 -18.34 11.66
C VAL A 58 3.58 -17.44 11.32
N SER A 59 4.13 -17.61 10.12
CA SER A 59 5.22 -16.74 9.64
C SER A 59 4.75 -15.28 9.47
N LYS A 60 5.66 -14.31 9.65
CA LYS A 60 5.37 -12.88 9.38
C LYS A 60 4.84 -12.67 7.95
N SER A 61 5.36 -13.41 6.98
CA SER A 61 4.92 -13.38 5.59
C SER A 61 3.45 -13.80 5.45
N SER A 62 3.10 -14.98 5.98
CA SER A 62 1.73 -15.51 5.94
C SER A 62 0.74 -14.62 6.69
N LYS A 63 1.15 -14.07 7.84
CA LYS A 63 0.39 -13.08 8.62
C LYS A 63 0.04 -11.87 7.74
N ARG A 64 1.05 -11.25 7.13
CA ARG A 64 0.87 -10.05 6.28
C ARG A 64 -0.01 -10.32 5.06
N LEU A 65 0.21 -11.43 4.35
CA LEU A 65 -0.62 -11.84 3.20
C LEU A 65 -2.11 -11.92 3.56
N ARG A 66 -2.43 -12.46 4.74
CA ARG A 66 -3.82 -12.58 5.19
C ARG A 66 -4.42 -11.25 5.64
N LEU A 67 -3.61 -10.38 6.26
CA LEU A 67 -4.07 -9.11 6.82
C LEU A 67 -4.23 -8.01 5.77
N PHE A 68 -3.45 -8.04 4.69
CA PHE A 68 -3.37 -6.93 3.73
C PHE A 68 -4.71 -6.53 3.12
N LYS A 69 -5.60 -7.48 2.82
CA LYS A 69 -6.94 -7.17 2.29
C LYS A 69 -7.79 -6.27 3.19
N PHE A 70 -7.52 -6.25 4.50
CA PHE A 70 -8.26 -5.40 5.44
C PHE A 70 -7.75 -3.96 5.45
N SER A 71 -6.55 -3.71 4.92
CA SER A 71 -5.97 -2.37 4.79
C SER A 71 -6.30 -1.71 3.45
N LEU A 72 -7.03 -2.40 2.56
CA LEU A 72 -7.39 -1.90 1.22
C LEU A 72 -8.88 -1.60 1.09
N THR A 73 -9.20 -0.62 0.25
CA THR A 73 -10.56 -0.29 -0.19
C THR A 73 -10.57 0.08 -1.68
N GLY A 74 -11.76 0.28 -2.24
CA GLY A 74 -11.95 0.72 -3.63
C GLY A 74 -11.10 -0.04 -4.65
N ARG A 75 -10.46 0.71 -5.56
CA ARG A 75 -9.69 0.16 -6.68
C ARG A 75 -8.51 -0.71 -6.24
N ALA A 76 -7.92 -0.44 -5.08
CA ALA A 76 -6.83 -1.26 -4.54
C ALA A 76 -7.32 -2.64 -4.09
N LYS A 77 -8.49 -2.70 -3.46
CA LYS A 77 -9.11 -3.97 -3.10
C LYS A 77 -9.55 -4.75 -4.33
N ASP A 78 -10.19 -4.09 -5.28
CA ASP A 78 -10.60 -4.72 -6.55
C ASP A 78 -9.39 -5.30 -7.29
N TRP A 79 -8.29 -4.55 -7.36
CA TRP A 79 -7.04 -5.04 -7.95
C TRP A 79 -6.49 -6.27 -7.23
N LEU A 80 -6.49 -6.28 -5.90
CA LEU A 80 -6.02 -7.42 -5.13
C LEU A 80 -6.82 -8.69 -5.48
N ASP A 81 -8.14 -8.55 -5.65
CA ASP A 81 -9.04 -9.63 -6.02
C ASP A 81 -8.88 -10.09 -7.48
N THR A 82 -8.22 -9.30 -8.35
CA THR A 82 -7.84 -9.74 -9.71
C THR A 82 -6.61 -10.64 -9.76
N ILE A 83 -5.82 -10.71 -8.68
CA ILE A 83 -4.63 -11.56 -8.65
C ILE A 83 -5.08 -13.02 -8.68
N PRO A 84 -4.56 -13.85 -9.61
CA PRO A 84 -4.98 -15.23 -9.69
C PRO A 84 -4.73 -15.97 -8.38
N PRO A 85 -5.69 -16.79 -7.90
CA PRO A 85 -5.56 -17.49 -6.64
C PRO A 85 -4.35 -18.44 -6.66
N ASN A 86 -3.77 -18.65 -5.49
CA ASN A 86 -2.63 -19.57 -5.28
C ASN A 86 -1.34 -19.19 -6.02
N THR A 87 -1.20 -17.95 -6.50
CA THR A 87 0.02 -17.50 -7.21
C THR A 87 1.02 -16.75 -6.35
N ILE A 88 0.57 -16.19 -5.21
CA ILE A 88 1.42 -15.43 -4.30
C ILE A 88 1.81 -16.32 -3.13
N THR A 89 3.11 -16.57 -2.99
CA THR A 89 3.68 -17.44 -1.95
C THR A 89 4.26 -16.64 -0.79
N THR A 90 4.79 -15.45 -1.07
CA THR A 90 5.43 -14.61 -0.05
C THR A 90 4.87 -13.19 -0.02
N TRP A 91 4.97 -12.55 1.13
CA TRP A 91 4.63 -11.14 1.29
C TRP A 91 5.43 -10.24 0.33
N GLN A 92 6.73 -10.52 0.13
CA GLN A 92 7.60 -9.75 -0.74
C GLN A 92 7.10 -9.73 -2.20
N GLU A 93 6.54 -10.84 -2.69
CA GLU A 93 5.93 -10.91 -4.02
C GLU A 93 4.70 -10.01 -4.14
N LEU A 94 3.84 -10.01 -3.11
CA LEU A 94 2.64 -9.18 -3.09
C LEU A 94 2.99 -7.69 -2.98
N GLU A 95 3.89 -7.36 -2.07
CA GLU A 95 4.39 -6.00 -1.86
C GLU A 95 4.99 -5.43 -3.14
N ARG A 96 5.83 -6.20 -3.84
CA ARG A 96 6.40 -5.76 -5.11
C ARG A 96 5.30 -5.49 -6.15
N LYS A 97 4.32 -6.39 -6.29
CA LYS A 97 3.19 -6.18 -7.22
C LYS A 97 2.35 -4.95 -6.84
N PHE A 98 2.15 -4.71 -5.56
CA PHE A 98 1.45 -3.53 -5.06
C PHE A 98 2.20 -2.24 -5.41
N LEU A 99 3.51 -2.21 -5.17
CA LEU A 99 4.37 -1.08 -5.55
C LEU A 99 4.43 -0.90 -7.07
N ASP A 100 4.61 -1.96 -7.85
CA ASP A 100 4.61 -1.88 -9.32
C ASP A 100 3.29 -1.29 -9.86
N ARG A 101 2.17 -1.54 -9.16
CA ARG A 101 0.83 -1.05 -9.55
C ARG A 101 0.57 0.38 -9.12
N TYR A 102 0.91 0.73 -7.88
CA TYR A 102 0.49 1.98 -7.23
C TYR A 102 1.63 2.98 -7.03
N PHE A 103 2.87 2.58 -7.28
CA PHE A 103 4.05 3.43 -7.30
C PHE A 103 4.57 3.56 -8.74
N PRO A 104 3.91 4.35 -9.61
CA PRO A 104 4.38 4.55 -10.95
C PRO A 104 5.76 5.21 -10.96
N ILE A 105 6.78 4.48 -11.41
CA ILE A 105 8.16 4.95 -11.52
C ILE A 105 8.25 6.26 -12.32
N HIS A 106 7.39 6.46 -13.32
CA HIS A 106 7.35 7.71 -14.08
C HIS A 106 7.00 8.92 -13.21
N LYS A 107 6.06 8.81 -12.25
CA LYS A 107 5.73 9.92 -11.33
C LYS A 107 6.87 10.20 -10.36
N PHE A 108 7.59 9.16 -9.93
CA PHE A 108 8.81 9.35 -9.13
C PHE A 108 9.89 10.08 -9.93
N LEU A 109 10.10 9.70 -11.19
CA LEU A 109 11.08 10.35 -12.07
C LEU A 109 10.68 11.78 -12.44
N GLU A 110 9.40 12.03 -12.70
CA GLU A 110 8.83 13.35 -12.97
C GLU A 110 9.03 14.27 -11.76
N ARG A 111 8.61 13.86 -10.56
CA ARG A 111 8.83 14.62 -9.33
C ARG A 111 10.31 14.88 -9.07
N ARG A 112 11.18 13.89 -9.30
CA ARG A 112 12.63 14.07 -9.18
C ARG A 112 13.17 15.08 -10.20
N SER A 113 12.61 15.11 -11.41
CA SER A 113 12.94 16.08 -12.45
C SER A 113 12.45 17.48 -12.07
N GLU A 114 11.23 17.61 -11.55
CA GLU A 114 10.67 18.88 -11.07
C GLU A 114 11.49 19.46 -9.93
N ILE A 115 11.89 18.65 -8.94
CA ILE A 115 12.80 19.08 -7.86
C ILE A 115 14.15 19.54 -8.44
N LYS A 116 14.72 18.75 -9.36
CA LYS A 116 16.06 19.04 -9.94
C LYS A 116 16.06 20.33 -10.76
N ASN A 117 14.98 20.59 -11.49
CA ASN A 117 14.84 21.75 -12.36
C ASN A 117 14.01 22.87 -11.70
N PHE A 118 13.78 22.79 -10.39
CA PHE A 118 12.99 23.80 -9.68
C PHE A 118 13.73 25.13 -9.70
N GLU A 119 13.04 26.18 -10.15
CA GLU A 119 13.54 27.54 -10.16
C GLU A 119 12.45 28.48 -9.64
N GLN A 120 12.88 29.50 -8.90
CA GLN A 120 12.00 30.60 -8.51
C GLN A 120 11.60 31.38 -9.75
N SER A 121 10.30 31.61 -9.93
CA SER A 121 9.79 32.31 -11.11
C SER A 121 10.09 33.82 -11.03
N ASP A 122 10.17 34.50 -12.18
CA ASP A 122 10.34 35.95 -12.22
C ASP A 122 9.22 36.68 -11.47
N GLY A 123 9.59 37.45 -10.45
CA GLY A 123 8.63 38.16 -9.58
C GLY A 123 7.96 37.31 -8.51
N GLU A 124 8.25 36.00 -8.43
CA GLU A 124 7.82 35.14 -7.32
C GLU A 124 8.60 35.51 -6.05
N THR A 125 7.96 35.54 -4.89
CA THR A 125 8.68 35.75 -3.63
C THR A 125 9.41 34.47 -3.22
N LEU A 126 10.49 34.60 -2.45
CA LEU A 126 11.19 33.43 -1.91
C LEU A 126 10.27 32.55 -1.04
N TYR A 127 9.30 33.16 -0.36
CA TYR A 127 8.33 32.45 0.47
C TYR A 127 7.40 31.58 -0.39
N ASP A 128 6.84 32.15 -1.45
CA ASP A 128 5.94 31.41 -2.36
C ASP A 128 6.67 30.28 -3.08
N ALA A 129 7.91 30.54 -3.54
CA ALA A 129 8.76 29.50 -4.14
C ALA A 129 9.05 28.37 -3.15
N TRP A 130 9.29 28.68 -1.87
CA TRP A 130 9.49 27.67 -0.84
C TRP A 130 8.23 26.84 -0.56
N GLU A 131 7.05 27.46 -0.50
CA GLU A 131 5.78 26.73 -0.37
C GLU A 131 5.57 25.76 -1.53
N ARG A 132 5.86 26.17 -2.78
CA ARG A 132 5.79 25.26 -3.94
C ARG A 132 6.80 24.13 -3.86
N PHE A 133 8.05 24.43 -3.48
CA PHE A 133 9.09 23.42 -3.37
C PHE A 133 8.72 22.33 -2.35
N LYS A 134 8.11 22.70 -1.22
CA LYS A 134 7.64 21.73 -0.22
C LYS A 134 6.55 20.79 -0.74
N LEU A 135 5.75 21.20 -1.72
CA LEU A 135 4.75 20.33 -2.35
C LEU A 135 5.38 19.27 -3.26
N LEU A 136 6.64 19.44 -3.65
CA LEU A 136 7.39 18.51 -4.47
C LEU A 136 8.17 17.47 -3.65
N LEU A 137 8.34 17.68 -2.33
CA LEU A 137 9.03 16.76 -1.41
C LEU A 137 8.11 15.59 -0.99
#